data_AF-A0A1X9YPA3-F1
#
_entry.id   AF-A0A1X9YPA3-F1
#
_cell.length_a   1.000
_cell.length_b   1.000
_cell.length_c   1.000
_cell.angle_alpha   90.00
_cell.angle_beta   90.00
_cell.angle_gamma   90.00
#
_symmetry.space_group_name_H-M   'P 1'
#
loop_
_entity.id
_entity.type
_entity.pdbx_description
1 polymer ?
#
loop_
_entity_poly.entity_id
_entity_poly.type
_entity_poly.pdbx_seq_one_letter_code
_entity_poly.pdbx_strand_id
1 'polypeptide(L)'
;MENQPQATTHQGLKTTLIGILFSAFLAILKAVGGIFGHSFALIADAIESTADIFTSTMLWLGLKWSSKPADHNHPYGHGKAEALVAIGIALALCAAAILIGRESINNIQSPHKSPAPYTLIILLVVIVTKELLYRFVHKTGLEANSEAVKADAFHHRSDAITSGAAFIGVTIGIVGGKGYEVADDWAALLAAAIILINAYKIFRPAIGELLDEELDPALNRRVAQLAGEIPAVVKVQKCHTRKMGVMNHADMHIWVDKNMTVEQGHVVAHAVKDNIQQHLPQFIDVMIHVEPTDAVD
;
A
#
# COMPACT_ATOMS: atom_id res chain seq x y z
N MET A 1 25.13 -24.24 9.44
CA MET A 1 23.68 -24.46 9.22
C MET A 1 23.13 -23.17 8.63
N GLU A 2 23.45 -22.94 7.37
CA GLU A 2 23.34 -21.63 6.73
C GLU A 2 22.95 -21.92 5.28
N ASN A 3 21.65 -21.74 4.96
CA ASN A 3 21.07 -21.68 3.60
C ASN A 3 19.53 -21.80 3.62
N GLN A 4 18.81 -20.93 4.34
CA GLN A 4 17.34 -20.88 4.30
C GLN A 4 16.68 -19.51 3.96
N PRO A 5 17.34 -18.33 3.99
CA PRO A 5 16.67 -17.08 3.61
C PRO A 5 16.57 -16.80 2.10
N GLN A 6 17.43 -17.38 1.26
CA GLN A 6 17.51 -17.01 -0.17
C GLN A 6 16.55 -17.80 -1.08
N ALA A 7 16.16 -19.03 -0.70
CA ALA A 7 15.25 -19.87 -1.49
C ALA A 7 13.79 -19.37 -1.42
N THR A 8 13.37 -18.82 -0.28
CA THR A 8 12.04 -18.24 -0.04
C THR A 8 11.81 -16.94 -0.80
N THR A 9 12.83 -16.09 -0.92
CA THR A 9 12.76 -14.82 -1.67
C THR A 9 12.62 -15.04 -3.19
N HIS A 10 13.30 -16.05 -3.74
CA HIS A 10 13.17 -16.41 -5.16
C HIS A 10 11.83 -17.08 -5.50
N GLN A 11 11.24 -17.84 -4.58
CA GLN A 11 9.87 -18.37 -4.72
C GLN A 11 8.82 -17.27 -4.59
N GLY A 12 8.99 -16.33 -3.66
CA GLY A 12 8.11 -15.16 -3.52
C GLY A 12 8.06 -14.31 -4.79
N LEU A 13 9.22 -13.97 -5.36
CA LEU A 13 9.30 -13.19 -6.61
C LEU A 13 8.68 -13.91 -7.82
N LYS A 14 8.86 -15.23 -7.93
CA LYS A 14 8.22 -16.04 -9.01
C LYS A 14 6.71 -16.13 -8.83
N THR A 15 6.23 -16.29 -7.60
CA THR A 15 4.80 -16.28 -7.26
C THR A 15 4.15 -14.94 -7.58
N THR A 16 4.80 -13.83 -7.22
CA THR A 16 4.32 -12.47 -7.53
C THR A 16 4.28 -12.23 -9.05
N LEU A 17 5.30 -12.67 -9.79
CA LEU A 17 5.30 -12.55 -11.26
C LEU A 17 4.17 -13.36 -11.92
N ILE A 18 3.91 -14.58 -11.44
CA ILE A 18 2.78 -15.40 -11.89
C ILE A 18 1.46 -14.71 -11.55
N GLY A 19 1.32 -14.13 -10.36
CA GLY A 19 0.16 -13.34 -9.94
C GLY A 19 -0.10 -12.12 -10.84
N ILE A 20 0.96 -11.41 -11.24
CA ILE A 20 0.89 -10.27 -12.16
C ILE A 20 0.45 -10.73 -13.55
N LEU A 21 1.06 -11.80 -14.09
CA LEU A 21 0.69 -12.33 -15.42
C LEU A 21 -0.76 -12.81 -15.46
N PHE A 22 -1.21 -13.51 -14.41
CA PHE A 22 -2.61 -13.92 -14.30
C PHE A 22 -3.56 -12.72 -14.16
N SER A 23 -3.19 -11.71 -13.37
CA SER A 23 -3.99 -10.50 -13.22
C SER A 23 -4.10 -9.72 -14.54
N ALA A 24 -3.01 -9.65 -15.32
CA ALA A 24 -3.01 -9.07 -16.66
C ALA A 24 -3.90 -9.83 -17.64
N PHE A 25 -3.84 -11.16 -17.63
CA PHE A 25 -4.72 -11.99 -18.42
C PHE A 25 -6.20 -11.78 -18.05
N LEU A 26 -6.51 -11.77 -16.74
CA LEU A 26 -7.87 -11.53 -16.25
C LEU A 26 -8.37 -10.12 -16.62
N ALA A 27 -7.52 -9.09 -16.53
CA ALA A 27 -7.90 -7.74 -16.93
C ALA A 27 -8.32 -7.65 -18.40
N ILE A 28 -7.57 -8.31 -19.31
CA ILE A 28 -7.91 -8.37 -20.73
C ILE A 28 -9.22 -9.13 -20.94
N LEU A 29 -9.39 -10.28 -20.28
CA LEU A 29 -10.60 -11.10 -20.39
C LEU A 29 -11.84 -10.33 -19.93
N LYS A 30 -11.74 -9.59 -18.81
CA LYS A 30 -12.81 -8.74 -18.28
C LYS A 30 -13.13 -7.59 -19.23
N ALA A 31 -12.11 -6.89 -19.75
CA ALA A 31 -12.31 -5.76 -20.65
C ALA A 31 -13.03 -6.17 -21.95
N VAL A 32 -12.55 -7.24 -22.58
CA VAL A 32 -13.17 -7.80 -23.80
C VAL A 32 -14.58 -8.31 -23.48
N GLY A 33 -14.73 -9.07 -22.41
CA GLY A 33 -16.03 -9.60 -21.97
C GLY A 33 -17.07 -8.52 -21.68
N GLY A 34 -16.66 -7.43 -21.02
CA GLY A 34 -17.52 -6.32 -20.65
C GLY A 34 -17.97 -5.49 -21.85
N ILE A 35 -17.05 -5.16 -22.77
CA ILE A 35 -17.35 -4.38 -23.97
C ILE A 35 -18.32 -5.13 -24.88
N PHE A 36 -18.00 -6.38 -25.23
CA PHE A 36 -18.86 -7.18 -26.12
C PHE A 36 -20.15 -7.63 -25.40
N GLY A 37 -20.08 -7.78 -24.08
CA GLY A 37 -21.18 -8.30 -23.27
C GLY A 37 -22.12 -7.23 -22.73
N HIS A 38 -21.85 -5.96 -23.00
CA HIS A 38 -22.61 -4.82 -22.50
C HIS A 38 -22.79 -4.85 -20.97
N SER A 39 -21.76 -5.29 -20.23
CA SER A 39 -21.77 -5.27 -18.76
C SER A 39 -20.82 -4.21 -18.25
N PHE A 40 -21.37 -3.18 -17.63
CA PHE A 40 -20.62 -2.09 -17.04
C PHE A 40 -19.95 -2.53 -15.74
N ALA A 41 -20.56 -3.44 -14.97
CA ALA A 41 -19.90 -3.99 -13.79
C ALA A 41 -18.64 -4.80 -14.16
N LEU A 42 -18.67 -5.54 -15.27
CA LEU A 42 -17.50 -6.27 -15.77
C LEU A 42 -16.43 -5.31 -16.34
N ILE A 43 -16.83 -4.20 -16.95
CA ILE A 43 -15.90 -3.13 -17.37
C ILE A 43 -15.26 -2.46 -16.15
N ALA A 44 -16.03 -2.15 -15.11
CA ALA A 44 -15.52 -1.57 -13.87
C ALA A 44 -14.49 -2.49 -13.21
N ASP A 45 -14.78 -3.79 -13.13
CA ASP A 45 -13.90 -4.83 -12.62
C ASP A 45 -12.63 -5.01 -13.50
N ALA A 46 -12.71 -4.76 -14.81
CA ALA A 46 -11.55 -4.71 -15.71
C ALA A 46 -10.66 -3.49 -15.46
N ILE A 47 -11.27 -2.32 -15.25
CA ILE A 47 -10.57 -1.07 -14.93
C ILE A 47 -9.85 -1.20 -13.59
N GLU A 48 -10.51 -1.77 -12.58
CA GLU A 48 -9.91 -2.09 -11.28
C GLU A 48 -8.68 -2.99 -11.44
N SER A 49 -8.82 -4.10 -12.18
CA SER A 49 -7.70 -5.02 -12.44
C SER A 49 -6.55 -4.37 -13.22
N THR A 50 -6.86 -3.45 -14.13
CA THR A 50 -5.84 -2.68 -14.88
C THR A 50 -5.13 -1.69 -13.99
N ALA A 51 -5.87 -1.04 -13.10
CA ALA A 51 -5.30 -0.14 -12.12
C ALA A 51 -4.38 -0.91 -11.17
N ASP A 52 -4.73 -2.12 -10.74
CA ASP A 52 -3.87 -2.98 -9.92
C ASP A 52 -2.54 -3.35 -10.59
N ILE A 53 -2.55 -3.62 -11.90
CA ILE A 53 -1.31 -3.88 -12.66
C ILE A 53 -0.48 -2.60 -12.74
N PHE A 54 -1.13 -1.47 -13.00
CA PHE A 54 -0.47 -0.17 -13.07
C PHE A 54 0.12 0.23 -11.71
N THR A 55 -0.62 0.05 -10.61
CA THR A 55 -0.17 0.32 -9.25
C THR A 55 1.00 -0.59 -8.88
N SER A 56 0.94 -1.88 -9.19
CA SER A 56 2.03 -2.84 -8.97
C SER A 56 3.29 -2.46 -9.76
N THR A 57 3.12 -2.03 -11.00
CA THR A 57 4.24 -1.58 -11.86
C THR A 57 4.85 -0.28 -11.35
N MET A 58 4.01 0.68 -10.98
CA MET A 58 4.43 1.96 -10.42
C MET A 58 5.08 1.78 -9.05
N LEU A 59 4.55 0.90 -8.18
CA LEU A 59 5.19 0.53 -6.92
C LEU A 59 6.57 -0.09 -7.15
N TRP A 60 6.70 -1.01 -8.12
CA TRP A 60 8.01 -1.57 -8.47
C TRP A 60 9.00 -0.49 -8.94
N LEU A 61 8.55 0.44 -9.79
CA LEU A 61 9.37 1.59 -10.23
C LEU A 61 9.71 2.54 -9.06
N GLY A 62 8.75 2.81 -8.19
CA GLY A 62 8.89 3.66 -7.00
C GLY A 62 9.85 3.06 -5.99
N LEU A 63 9.81 1.74 -5.77
CA LEU A 63 10.77 1.02 -4.94
C LEU A 63 12.17 1.03 -5.57
N LYS A 64 12.27 0.83 -6.89
CA LYS A 64 13.55 0.87 -7.60
C LYS A 64 14.19 2.26 -7.55
N TRP A 65 13.39 3.32 -7.66
CA TRP A 65 13.88 4.70 -7.59
C TRP A 65 14.17 5.14 -6.16
N SER A 66 13.29 4.84 -5.19
CA SER A 66 13.51 5.18 -3.77
C SER A 66 14.73 4.49 -3.18
N SER A 67 15.07 3.29 -3.68
CA SER A 67 16.30 2.57 -3.31
C SER A 67 17.58 3.17 -3.89
N LYS A 68 17.49 4.21 -4.74
CA LYS A 68 18.68 4.90 -5.26
C LYS A 68 19.35 5.67 -4.11
N PRO A 69 20.67 5.48 -3.88
CA PRO A 69 21.37 6.18 -2.81
C PRO A 69 21.32 7.70 -2.98
N ALA A 70 21.64 8.42 -1.91
CA ALA A 70 21.79 9.87 -1.94
C ALA A 70 22.73 10.32 -3.06
N ASP A 71 22.34 11.39 -3.76
CA ASP A 71 23.17 12.06 -4.75
C ASP A 71 23.30 13.55 -4.44
N HIS A 72 24.12 14.27 -5.20
CA HIS A 72 24.40 15.69 -4.95
C HIS A 72 23.12 16.56 -4.95
N ASN A 73 22.13 16.22 -5.76
CA ASN A 73 20.87 16.97 -5.84
C ASN A 73 19.85 16.53 -4.79
N HIS A 74 20.01 15.32 -4.24
CA HIS A 74 19.16 14.73 -3.21
C HIS A 74 20.01 14.14 -2.06
N PRO A 75 20.53 14.99 -1.14
CA PRO A 75 21.43 14.55 -0.07
C PRO A 75 20.81 13.56 0.93
N TYR A 76 19.48 13.58 1.06
CA TYR A 76 18.71 12.67 1.92
C TYR A 76 18.16 11.45 1.14
N GLY A 77 18.59 11.25 -0.11
CA GLY A 77 18.12 10.16 -0.95
C GLY A 77 16.79 10.44 -1.66
N HIS A 78 16.27 9.40 -2.32
CA HIS A 78 15.08 9.47 -3.18
C HIS A 78 13.84 8.84 -2.54
N GLY A 79 13.85 8.62 -1.21
CA GLY A 79 12.77 7.92 -0.50
C GLY A 79 11.38 8.47 -0.80
N LYS A 80 11.22 9.81 -0.79
CA LYS A 80 9.94 10.49 -1.06
C LYS A 80 9.37 10.25 -2.46
N ALA A 81 10.14 9.70 -3.40
CA ALA A 81 9.64 9.30 -4.72
C ALA A 81 8.54 8.22 -4.60
N GLU A 82 8.63 7.34 -3.59
CA GLU A 82 7.60 6.32 -3.32
C GLU A 82 6.24 6.97 -3.01
N ALA A 83 6.22 7.96 -2.11
CA ALA A 83 5.02 8.71 -1.77
C ALA A 83 4.43 9.47 -2.97
N LEU A 84 5.27 10.09 -3.80
CA LEU A 84 4.83 10.78 -5.02
C LEU A 84 4.16 9.82 -6.01
N VAL A 85 4.74 8.64 -6.19
CA VAL A 85 4.18 7.59 -7.04
C VAL A 85 2.84 7.10 -6.49
N ALA A 86 2.75 6.86 -5.18
CA ALA A 86 1.51 6.45 -4.52
C ALA A 86 0.38 7.49 -4.67
N ILE A 87 0.71 8.79 -4.61
CA ILE A 87 -0.25 9.86 -4.89
C ILE A 87 -0.72 9.82 -6.34
N GLY A 88 0.19 9.67 -7.31
CA GLY A 88 -0.18 9.56 -8.73
C GLY A 88 -1.11 8.39 -9.00
N ILE A 89 -0.84 7.23 -8.37
CA ILE A 89 -1.71 6.06 -8.39
C ILE A 89 -3.11 6.38 -7.85
N ALA A 90 -3.19 6.98 -6.66
CA ALA A 90 -4.47 7.25 -6.04
C ALA A 90 -5.31 8.25 -6.86
N LEU A 91 -4.67 9.25 -7.47
CA LEU A 91 -5.35 10.20 -8.37
C LEU A 91 -5.90 9.51 -9.63
N ALA A 92 -5.15 8.58 -10.22
CA ALA A 92 -5.62 7.80 -11.36
C ALA A 92 -6.82 6.91 -11.00
N LEU A 93 -6.78 6.25 -9.83
CA LEU A 93 -7.91 5.47 -9.32
C LEU A 93 -9.15 6.33 -9.07
N CYS A 94 -8.99 7.51 -8.47
CA CYS A 94 -10.08 8.47 -8.29
C CYS A 94 -10.69 8.89 -9.63
N ALA A 95 -9.88 9.19 -10.63
CA ALA A 95 -10.37 9.55 -11.98
C ALA A 95 -11.15 8.38 -12.60
N ALA A 96 -10.64 7.16 -12.50
CA ALA A 96 -11.31 5.95 -12.97
C ALA A 96 -12.68 5.73 -12.28
N ALA A 97 -12.72 5.84 -10.95
CA ALA A 97 -13.96 5.69 -10.18
C ALA A 97 -14.99 6.76 -10.51
N ILE A 98 -14.57 8.01 -10.75
CA ILE A 98 -15.47 9.09 -11.18
C ILE A 98 -16.04 8.79 -12.58
N LEU A 99 -15.22 8.29 -13.52
CA LEU A 99 -15.68 7.92 -14.85
C LEU A 99 -16.69 6.78 -14.79
N ILE A 100 -16.40 5.72 -14.02
CA ILE A 100 -17.31 4.59 -13.81
C ILE A 100 -18.61 5.08 -13.18
N GLY A 101 -18.54 5.83 -12.07
CA GLY A 101 -19.71 6.33 -11.37
C GLY A 101 -20.58 7.24 -12.25
N ARG A 102 -19.96 8.10 -13.07
CA ARG A 102 -20.69 8.94 -14.04
C ARG A 102 -21.42 8.09 -15.08
N GLU A 103 -20.74 7.09 -15.64
CA GLU A 103 -21.33 6.21 -16.65
C GLU A 103 -22.48 5.38 -16.06
N SER A 104 -22.28 4.79 -14.88
CA SER A 104 -23.32 4.06 -14.16
C SER A 104 -24.55 4.94 -13.85
N ILE A 105 -24.36 6.20 -13.42
CA ILE A 105 -25.48 7.13 -13.19
C ILE A 105 -26.22 7.44 -14.50
N ASN A 106 -25.51 7.66 -15.60
CA ASN A 106 -26.14 7.92 -16.90
C ASN A 106 -26.98 6.73 -17.38
N ASN A 107 -26.47 5.51 -17.18
CA ASN A 107 -27.14 4.26 -17.56
C ASN A 107 -28.36 3.95 -16.67
N ILE A 108 -28.29 4.24 -15.36
CA ILE A 108 -29.45 4.12 -14.48
C ILE A 108 -30.61 5.01 -14.97
N GLN A 109 -30.29 6.16 -15.58
CA GLN A 109 -31.28 7.12 -16.09
C GLN A 109 -31.70 6.83 -17.55
N SER A 110 -30.90 6.08 -18.30
CA SER A 110 -31.08 5.87 -19.74
C SER A 110 -31.25 4.37 -20.06
N PRO A 111 -32.36 3.94 -20.67
CA PRO A 111 -32.55 2.52 -21.00
C PRO A 111 -31.40 1.97 -21.85
N HIS A 112 -30.70 0.95 -21.35
CA HIS A 112 -29.63 0.25 -22.07
C HIS A 112 -29.94 -1.24 -22.20
N LYS A 113 -29.16 -1.93 -23.03
CA LYS A 113 -29.30 -3.38 -23.21
C LYS A 113 -28.87 -4.10 -21.93
N SER A 114 -29.58 -5.17 -21.60
CA SER A 114 -29.19 -6.07 -20.52
C SER A 114 -27.82 -6.72 -20.81
N PRO A 115 -27.00 -6.97 -19.78
CA PRO A 115 -25.77 -7.73 -19.90
C PRO A 115 -25.99 -9.08 -20.57
N ALA A 116 -25.06 -9.49 -21.43
CA ALA A 116 -25.11 -10.79 -22.10
C ALA A 116 -24.85 -11.94 -21.10
N PRO A 117 -25.55 -13.08 -21.16
CA PRO A 117 -25.41 -14.17 -20.19
C PRO A 117 -24.01 -14.76 -20.01
N TYR A 118 -23.16 -14.69 -21.04
CA TYR A 118 -21.79 -15.18 -20.92
C TYR A 118 -20.92 -14.32 -19.99
N THR A 119 -21.33 -13.08 -19.68
CA THR A 119 -20.62 -12.22 -18.72
C THR A 119 -20.61 -12.81 -17.31
N LEU A 120 -21.66 -13.56 -16.93
CA LEU A 120 -21.71 -14.31 -15.68
C LEU A 120 -20.66 -15.42 -15.62
N ILE A 121 -20.41 -16.11 -16.74
CA ILE A 121 -19.37 -17.15 -16.82
C ILE A 121 -17.99 -16.51 -16.60
N ILE A 122 -17.75 -15.35 -17.22
CA ILE A 122 -16.50 -14.60 -17.05
C ILE A 122 -16.32 -14.16 -15.59
N LEU A 123 -17.35 -13.54 -14.99
CA LEU A 123 -17.31 -13.13 -13.58
C LEU A 123 -17.11 -14.31 -12.64
N LEU A 124 -17.76 -15.45 -12.90
CA LEU A 124 -17.57 -16.66 -12.10
C LEU A 124 -16.12 -17.18 -12.18
N VAL A 125 -15.54 -17.20 -13.38
CA VAL A 125 -14.13 -17.58 -13.58
C VAL A 125 -13.21 -16.63 -12.82
N VAL A 126 -13.47 -15.32 -12.87
CA VAL A 126 -12.71 -14.31 -12.12
C VAL A 126 -12.77 -14.55 -10.62
N ILE A 127 -13.98 -14.69 -10.06
CA ILE A 127 -14.20 -14.89 -8.61
C ILE A 127 -13.47 -16.15 -8.15
N VAL A 128 -13.64 -17.26 -8.87
CA VAL A 128 -12.97 -18.53 -8.53
C VAL A 128 -11.45 -18.38 -8.61
N THR A 129 -10.94 -17.72 -9.65
CA THR A 129 -9.50 -17.52 -9.81
C THR A 129 -8.92 -16.66 -8.70
N LYS A 130 -9.57 -15.54 -8.35
CA LYS A 130 -9.13 -14.63 -7.27
C LYS A 130 -9.21 -15.30 -5.90
N GLU A 131 -10.24 -16.10 -5.63
CA GLU A 131 -10.35 -16.88 -4.39
C GLU A 131 -9.26 -17.97 -4.29
N LEU A 132 -8.93 -18.64 -5.40
CA LEU A 132 -7.81 -19.59 -5.45
C LEU A 132 -6.46 -18.90 -5.22
N LEU A 133 -6.24 -17.73 -5.84
CA LEU A 133 -5.06 -16.89 -5.59
C LEU A 133 -4.99 -16.47 -4.12
N TYR A 134 -6.09 -15.99 -3.55
CA TYR A 134 -6.16 -15.66 -2.12
C TYR A 134 -5.70 -16.83 -1.26
N ARG A 135 -6.27 -18.03 -1.46
CA ARG A 135 -5.90 -19.21 -0.66
C ARG A 135 -4.43 -19.56 -0.80
N PHE A 136 -3.90 -19.49 -2.02
CA PHE A 136 -2.50 -19.79 -2.30
C PHE A 136 -1.55 -18.78 -1.65
N VAL A 137 -1.80 -17.47 -1.85
CA VAL A 137 -0.96 -16.39 -1.31
C VAL A 137 -1.11 -16.30 0.21
N HIS A 138 -2.32 -16.49 0.76
CA HIS A 138 -2.55 -16.49 2.19
C HIS A 138 -1.84 -17.65 2.89
N LYS A 139 -1.91 -18.86 2.32
CA LYS A 139 -1.16 -20.02 2.83
C LYS A 139 0.35 -19.74 2.81
N THR A 140 0.86 -19.21 1.70
CA THR A 140 2.27 -18.79 1.58
C THR A 140 2.62 -17.72 2.63
N GLY A 141 1.74 -16.76 2.89
CA GLY A 141 1.94 -15.72 3.90
C GLY A 141 1.95 -16.24 5.34
N LEU A 142 1.16 -17.28 5.63
CA LEU A 142 1.21 -18.00 6.92
C LEU A 142 2.51 -18.80 7.07
N GLU A 143 2.89 -19.57 6.04
CA GLU A 143 4.10 -20.40 6.05
C GLU A 143 5.38 -19.54 6.10
N ALA A 144 5.39 -18.39 5.45
CA ALA A 144 6.49 -17.43 5.47
C ALA A 144 6.43 -16.45 6.67
N ASN A 145 5.40 -16.53 7.51
CA ASN A 145 5.09 -15.60 8.59
C ASN A 145 5.24 -14.11 8.19
N SER A 146 4.74 -13.77 6.99
CA SER A 146 4.91 -12.44 6.40
C SER A 146 3.58 -11.70 6.36
N GLU A 147 3.47 -10.65 7.16
CA GLU A 147 2.28 -9.77 7.18
C GLU A 147 2.06 -9.07 5.83
N ALA A 148 3.14 -8.75 5.10
CA ALA A 148 3.04 -8.17 3.76
C ALA A 148 2.39 -9.14 2.76
N VAL A 149 2.76 -10.43 2.80
CA VAL A 149 2.16 -11.45 1.91
C VAL A 149 0.71 -11.74 2.33
N LYS A 150 0.41 -11.71 3.63
CA LYS A 150 -0.98 -11.83 4.11
C LYS A 150 -1.84 -10.65 3.64
N ALA A 151 -1.32 -9.43 3.67
CA ALA A 151 -2.01 -8.23 3.19
C ALA A 151 -2.31 -8.31 1.68
N ASP A 152 -1.35 -8.75 0.87
CA ASP A 152 -1.53 -9.00 -0.56
C ASP A 152 -2.59 -10.08 -0.85
N ALA A 153 -2.61 -11.15 -0.05
CA ALA A 153 -3.68 -12.14 -0.13
C ALA A 153 -5.06 -11.50 0.13
N PHE A 154 -5.17 -10.69 1.18
CA PHE A 154 -6.42 -9.98 1.49
C PHE A 154 -6.85 -9.01 0.38
N HIS A 155 -5.91 -8.42 -0.35
CA HIS A 155 -6.20 -7.64 -1.56
C HIS A 155 -6.91 -8.49 -2.61
N HIS A 156 -6.36 -9.66 -2.95
CA HIS A 156 -7.04 -10.60 -3.87
C HIS A 156 -8.43 -11.02 -3.41
N ARG A 157 -8.64 -11.14 -2.10
CA ARG A 157 -9.96 -11.45 -1.54
C ARG A 157 -10.92 -10.25 -1.64
N SER A 158 -10.43 -9.03 -1.48
CA SER A 158 -11.21 -7.82 -1.72
C SER A 158 -11.71 -7.77 -3.17
N ASP A 159 -10.84 -8.05 -4.13
CA ASP A 159 -11.22 -8.12 -5.55
C ASP A 159 -12.24 -9.22 -5.82
N ALA A 160 -12.10 -10.40 -5.18
CA ALA A 160 -13.09 -11.46 -5.32
C ALA A 160 -14.48 -11.02 -4.79
N ILE A 161 -14.52 -10.20 -3.75
CA ILE A 161 -15.75 -9.64 -3.19
C ILE A 161 -16.34 -8.58 -4.12
N THR A 162 -15.53 -7.68 -4.70
CA THR A 162 -16.01 -6.66 -5.65
C THR A 162 -16.52 -7.32 -6.94
N SER A 163 -15.80 -8.29 -7.49
CA SER A 163 -16.27 -9.12 -8.61
C SER A 163 -17.53 -9.92 -8.26
N GLY A 164 -17.67 -10.37 -7.00
CA GLY A 164 -18.88 -11.02 -6.49
C GLY A 164 -20.11 -10.10 -6.45
N ALA A 165 -19.93 -8.85 -6.04
CA ALA A 165 -20.98 -7.84 -6.09
C ALA A 165 -21.43 -7.57 -7.54
N ALA A 166 -20.48 -7.47 -8.48
CA ALA A 166 -20.77 -7.39 -9.91
C ALA A 166 -21.55 -8.61 -10.42
N PHE A 167 -21.15 -9.83 -10.03
CA PHE A 167 -21.86 -11.06 -10.40
C PHE A 167 -23.32 -11.06 -9.93
N ILE A 168 -23.58 -10.60 -8.70
CA ILE A 168 -24.94 -10.47 -8.16
C ILE A 168 -25.74 -9.45 -8.99
N GLY A 169 -25.18 -8.27 -9.28
CA GLY A 169 -25.83 -7.24 -10.09
C GLY A 169 -26.21 -7.73 -11.49
N VAL A 170 -25.27 -8.36 -12.20
CA VAL A 170 -25.51 -8.97 -13.51
C VAL A 170 -26.56 -10.07 -13.43
N THR A 171 -26.53 -10.92 -12.40
CA THR A 171 -27.49 -12.02 -12.21
C THR A 171 -28.91 -11.47 -12.06
N ILE A 172 -29.09 -10.42 -11.24
CA ILE A 172 -30.38 -9.76 -11.05
C ILE A 172 -30.86 -9.15 -12.38
N GLY A 173 -29.98 -8.48 -13.13
CA GLY A 173 -30.34 -7.89 -14.42
C GLY A 173 -30.78 -8.91 -15.48
N ILE A 174 -30.17 -10.09 -15.49
CA ILE A 174 -30.52 -11.17 -16.44
C ILE A 174 -31.78 -11.91 -16.02
N VAL A 175 -31.90 -12.30 -14.75
CA VAL A 175 -33.03 -13.09 -14.24
C VAL A 175 -34.30 -12.22 -14.12
N GLY A 176 -34.15 -10.96 -13.72
CA GLY A 176 -35.28 -10.02 -13.56
C GLY A 176 -35.89 -9.56 -14.88
N GLY A 177 -35.15 -9.62 -15.99
CA GLY A 177 -35.63 -9.20 -17.31
C GLY A 177 -35.89 -7.69 -17.39
N LYS A 178 -36.89 -7.29 -18.17
CA LYS A 178 -37.19 -5.87 -18.45
C LYS A 178 -37.49 -5.09 -17.16
N GLY A 179 -36.74 -4.02 -16.93
CA GLY A 179 -36.82 -3.14 -15.76
C GLY A 179 -35.73 -3.39 -14.71
N TYR A 180 -35.00 -4.51 -14.79
CA TYR A 180 -33.92 -4.85 -13.85
C TYR A 180 -32.52 -4.64 -14.45
N GLU A 181 -32.42 -4.13 -15.69
CA GLU A 181 -31.14 -3.92 -16.37
C GLU A 181 -30.18 -3.02 -15.57
N VAL A 182 -30.75 -2.06 -14.85
CA VAL A 182 -30.03 -1.10 -13.99
C VAL A 182 -29.34 -1.74 -12.77
N ALA A 183 -29.62 -3.01 -12.46
CA ALA A 183 -28.97 -3.71 -11.35
C ALA A 183 -27.46 -3.87 -11.56
N ASP A 184 -27.01 -3.99 -12.82
CA ASP A 184 -25.58 -4.00 -13.19
C ASP A 184 -24.93 -2.65 -12.86
N ASP A 185 -25.59 -1.53 -13.16
CA ASP A 185 -25.07 -0.19 -12.88
C ASP A 185 -25.06 0.16 -11.40
N TRP A 186 -26.04 -0.33 -10.62
CA TRP A 186 -25.99 -0.21 -9.16
C TRP A 186 -24.80 -0.96 -8.57
N ALA A 187 -24.48 -2.15 -9.11
CA ALA A 187 -23.29 -2.89 -8.70
C ALA A 187 -22.00 -2.16 -9.12
N ALA A 188 -21.96 -1.58 -10.33
CA ALA A 188 -20.84 -0.77 -10.79
C ALA A 188 -20.65 0.52 -9.96
N LEU A 189 -21.74 1.15 -9.52
CA LEU A 189 -21.69 2.33 -8.64
C LEU A 189 -21.15 1.97 -7.25
N LEU A 190 -21.55 0.82 -6.71
CA LEU A 190 -21.00 0.29 -5.47
C LEU A 190 -19.49 0.00 -5.61
N ALA A 191 -19.07 -0.62 -6.72
CA ALA A 191 -17.67 -0.85 -7.02
C ALA A 191 -16.88 0.47 -7.09
N ALA A 192 -17.40 1.50 -7.76
CA ALA A 192 -16.78 2.82 -7.82
C ALA A 192 -16.58 3.44 -6.43
N ALA A 193 -17.55 3.28 -5.52
CA ALA A 193 -17.40 3.74 -4.13
C ALA A 193 -16.29 2.99 -3.38
N ILE A 194 -16.17 1.67 -3.58
CA ILE A 194 -15.10 0.87 -2.98
C ILE A 194 -13.73 1.29 -3.52
N ILE A 195 -13.62 1.54 -4.84
CA ILE A 195 -12.39 2.04 -5.46
C ILE A 195 -11.97 3.38 -4.86
N LEU A 196 -12.91 4.30 -4.62
CA LEU A 196 -12.61 5.58 -3.97
C LEU A 196 -12.08 5.41 -2.54
N ILE A 197 -12.65 4.47 -1.76
CA ILE A 197 -12.16 4.16 -0.41
C ILE A 197 -10.72 3.63 -0.47
N ASN A 198 -10.43 2.73 -1.41
CA ASN A 198 -9.09 2.18 -1.60
C ASN A 198 -8.10 3.26 -2.05
N ALA A 199 -8.49 4.12 -2.99
CA ALA A 199 -7.70 5.26 -3.42
C ALA A 199 -7.37 6.20 -2.24
N TYR A 200 -8.33 6.48 -1.37
CA TYR A 200 -8.10 7.30 -0.17
C TYR A 200 -7.12 6.63 0.80
N LYS A 201 -7.24 5.31 1.03
CA LYS A 201 -6.33 4.54 1.90
C LYS A 201 -4.89 4.54 1.38
N ILE A 202 -4.68 4.67 0.07
CA ILE A 202 -3.35 4.81 -0.54
C ILE A 202 -2.88 6.27 -0.44
N PHE A 203 -3.76 7.22 -0.76
CA PHE A 203 -3.45 8.65 -0.79
C PHE A 203 -3.07 9.23 0.57
N ARG A 204 -3.82 8.89 1.63
CA ARG A 204 -3.69 9.52 2.94
C ARG A 204 -2.31 9.26 3.59
N PRO A 205 -1.79 8.03 3.65
CA PRO A 205 -0.44 7.77 4.15
C PRO A 205 0.64 8.42 3.29
N ALA A 206 0.47 8.45 1.96
CA ALA A 206 1.44 9.05 1.04
C ALA A 206 1.57 10.57 1.22
N ILE A 207 0.45 11.28 1.43
CA ILE A 207 0.48 12.70 1.81
C ILE A 207 1.12 12.89 3.19
N GLY A 208 0.82 12.01 4.14
CA GLY A 208 1.45 12.02 5.46
C GLY A 208 2.98 11.95 5.36
N GLU A 209 3.50 11.03 4.53
CA GLU A 209 4.93 10.89 4.28
C GLU A 209 5.55 12.14 3.64
N LEU A 210 4.86 12.80 2.70
CA LEU A 210 5.38 14.05 2.13
C LEU A 210 5.43 15.21 3.13
N LEU A 211 4.45 15.26 4.03
CA LEU A 211 4.34 16.26 5.08
C LEU A 211 5.18 15.95 6.32
N ASP A 212 6.00 14.89 6.28
CA ASP A 212 6.81 14.40 7.41
C ASP A 212 5.97 14.12 8.66
N GLU A 213 4.78 13.50 8.46
CA GLU A 213 3.92 13.03 9.54
C GLU A 213 4.67 12.05 10.44
N GLU A 214 4.46 12.19 11.75
CA GLU A 214 5.09 11.32 12.73
C GLU A 214 4.70 9.85 12.53
N LEU A 215 5.66 8.96 12.77
CA LEU A 215 5.43 7.52 12.75
C LEU A 215 4.52 7.07 13.90
N ASP A 216 4.16 5.79 13.90
CA ASP A 216 3.29 5.18 14.90
C ASP A 216 3.73 5.53 16.35
N PRO A 217 2.81 5.95 17.24
CA PRO A 217 3.15 6.36 18.59
C PRO A 217 3.86 5.29 19.43
N ALA A 218 3.62 4.00 19.18
CA ALA A 218 4.35 2.93 19.86
C ALA A 218 5.79 2.85 19.38
N LEU A 219 6.05 3.04 18.08
CA LEU A 219 7.40 3.11 17.54
C LEU A 219 8.16 4.32 18.09
N ASN A 220 7.53 5.51 18.13
CA ASN A 220 8.19 6.73 18.64
C ASN A 220 8.58 6.59 20.10
N ARG A 221 7.69 6.01 20.92
CA ARG A 221 8.00 5.67 22.32
C ARG A 221 9.14 4.68 22.43
N ARG A 222 9.21 3.68 21.54
CA ARG A 222 10.31 2.71 21.54
C ARG A 222 11.65 3.36 21.18
N VAL A 223 11.69 4.28 20.21
CA VAL A 223 12.90 5.04 19.85
C VAL A 223 13.36 5.89 21.04
N ALA A 224 12.46 6.63 21.67
CA ALA A 224 12.79 7.43 22.85
C ALA A 224 13.28 6.57 24.03
N GLN A 225 12.67 5.39 24.24
CA GLN A 225 13.11 4.45 25.26
C GLN A 225 14.54 3.95 25.00
N LEU A 226 14.85 3.52 23.78
CA LEU A 226 16.19 3.05 23.40
C LEU A 226 17.26 4.14 23.58
N ALA A 227 16.92 5.41 23.32
CA ALA A 227 17.82 6.51 23.61
C ALA A 227 18.06 6.70 25.12
N GLY A 228 17.01 6.56 25.94
CA GLY A 228 17.10 6.66 27.40
C GLY A 228 17.78 5.47 28.09
N GLU A 229 18.00 4.34 27.39
CA GLU A 229 18.75 3.20 27.92
C GLU A 229 20.26 3.47 28.03
N ILE A 230 20.77 4.51 27.34
CA ILE A 230 22.17 4.91 27.41
C ILE A 230 22.43 5.63 28.76
N PRO A 231 23.34 5.13 29.63
CA PRO A 231 23.47 5.63 30.99
C PRO A 231 23.81 7.13 31.13
N ALA A 232 24.48 7.70 30.12
CA ALA A 232 24.87 9.12 30.11
C ALA A 232 23.74 10.06 29.64
N VAL A 233 22.61 9.52 29.15
CA VAL A 233 21.44 10.29 28.77
C VAL A 233 20.56 10.50 30.00
N VAL A 234 20.41 11.76 30.40
CA VAL A 234 19.60 12.13 31.55
C VAL A 234 18.12 12.18 31.18
N LYS A 235 17.81 12.71 30.00
CA LYS A 235 16.45 12.89 29.50
C LYS A 235 16.44 12.95 27.98
N VAL A 236 15.41 12.37 27.36
CA VAL A 236 15.09 12.61 25.95
C VAL A 236 14.03 13.70 25.92
N GLN A 237 14.40 14.91 25.51
CA GLN A 237 13.50 16.07 25.53
C GLN A 237 12.55 16.04 24.32
N LYS A 238 13.08 15.73 23.14
CA LYS A 238 12.32 15.66 21.88
C LYS A 238 12.74 14.44 21.08
N CYS A 239 11.78 13.83 20.41
CA CYS A 239 11.98 12.70 19.51
C CYS A 239 10.95 12.78 18.39
N HIS A 240 11.31 13.42 17.29
CA HIS A 240 10.51 13.43 16.09
C HIS A 240 11.02 12.35 15.15
N THR A 241 10.11 11.59 14.56
CA THR A 241 10.47 10.54 13.61
C THR A 241 9.67 10.75 12.34
N ARG A 242 10.27 10.48 11.19
CA ARG A 242 9.60 10.58 9.89
C ARG A 242 9.94 9.39 9.01
N LYS A 243 9.01 9.03 8.13
CA LYS A 243 9.25 8.03 7.07
C LYS A 243 9.98 8.69 5.90
N MET A 244 10.90 7.96 5.28
CA MET A 244 11.63 8.36 4.08
C MET A 244 11.72 7.16 3.13
N GLY A 245 10.66 6.92 2.35
CA GLY A 245 10.51 5.69 1.57
C GLY A 245 10.52 4.45 2.47
N VAL A 246 11.30 3.44 2.13
CA VAL A 246 11.38 2.19 2.92
C VAL A 246 12.12 2.31 4.26
N MET A 247 12.77 3.46 4.53
CA MET A 247 13.55 3.71 5.75
C MET A 247 12.92 4.83 6.59
N ASN A 248 13.39 4.97 7.83
CA ASN A 248 12.96 5.99 8.78
C ASN A 248 14.13 6.90 9.18
N HIS A 249 13.80 8.12 9.54
CA HIS A 249 14.71 9.08 10.17
C HIS A 249 14.19 9.48 11.54
N ALA A 250 15.09 9.85 12.43
CA ALA A 250 14.75 10.44 13.72
C ALA A 250 15.57 11.71 13.98
N ASP A 251 14.92 12.74 14.50
CA ASP A 251 15.52 13.98 14.98
C ASP A 251 15.25 14.06 16.49
N MET A 252 16.32 14.07 17.30
CA MET A 252 16.23 13.91 18.75
C MET A 252 17.00 14.99 19.50
N HIS A 253 16.50 15.37 20.67
CA HIS A 253 17.21 16.20 21.64
C HIS A 253 17.43 15.38 22.90
N ILE A 254 18.69 15.20 23.30
CA ILE A 254 19.07 14.47 24.51
C ILE A 254 19.77 15.40 25.48
N TRP A 255 19.50 15.21 26.77
CA TRP A 255 20.15 15.94 27.85
C TRP A 255 21.30 15.13 28.42
N VAL A 256 22.48 15.75 28.56
CA VAL A 256 23.68 15.15 29.16
C VAL A 256 24.27 16.10 30.20
N ASP A 257 25.20 15.61 31.03
CA ASP A 257 25.88 16.45 32.04
C ASP A 257 26.50 17.70 31.38
N LYS A 258 26.18 18.88 31.92
CA LYS A 258 26.68 20.17 31.42
C LYS A 258 28.20 20.35 31.47
N ASN A 259 28.90 19.55 32.29
CA ASN A 259 30.36 19.59 32.41
C ASN A 259 31.04 18.62 31.42
N MET A 260 30.26 17.85 30.68
CA MET A 260 30.76 16.94 29.64
C MET A 260 31.43 17.75 28.52
N THR A 261 32.60 17.29 28.07
CA THR A 261 33.26 17.91 26.92
C THR A 261 32.46 17.64 25.65
N VAL A 262 32.65 18.47 24.60
CA VAL A 262 32.01 18.25 23.30
C VAL A 262 32.32 16.86 22.73
N GLU A 263 33.56 16.38 22.93
CA GLU A 263 33.98 15.03 22.50
C GLU A 263 33.20 13.93 23.24
N GLN A 264 33.05 14.05 24.55
CA GLN A 264 32.28 13.08 25.34
C GLN A 264 30.79 13.11 24.94
N GLY A 265 30.22 14.30 24.73
CA GLY A 265 28.84 14.45 24.24
C GLY A 265 28.64 13.82 22.86
N HIS A 266 29.62 13.98 21.96
CA HIS A 266 29.62 13.33 20.65
C HIS A 266 29.65 11.80 20.76
N VAL A 267 30.45 11.24 21.67
CA VAL A 267 30.48 9.79 21.94
C VAL A 267 29.12 9.29 22.47
N VAL A 268 28.47 10.04 23.36
CA VAL A 268 27.12 9.69 23.86
C VAL A 268 26.09 9.72 22.74
N ALA A 269 26.10 10.76 21.90
CA ALA A 269 25.21 10.84 20.75
C ALA A 269 25.41 9.66 19.78
N HIS A 270 26.66 9.28 19.50
CA HIS A 270 26.96 8.08 18.69
C HIS A 270 26.44 6.80 19.34
N ALA A 271 26.62 6.62 20.66
CA ALA A 271 26.12 5.44 21.37
C ALA A 271 24.58 5.35 21.31
N VAL A 272 23.87 6.47 21.42
CA VAL A 272 22.41 6.54 21.25
C VAL A 272 22.00 6.15 19.83
N LYS A 273 22.65 6.74 18.82
CA LYS A 273 22.41 6.42 17.41
C LYS A 273 22.61 4.93 17.14
N ASP A 274 23.75 4.39 17.54
CA ASP A 274 24.09 2.98 17.34
C ASP A 274 23.10 2.05 18.05
N ASN A 275 22.68 2.38 19.28
CA ASN A 275 21.71 1.57 20.03
C ASN A 275 20.34 1.52 19.33
N ILE A 276 19.87 2.66 18.81
CA ILE A 276 18.62 2.73 18.04
C ILE A 276 18.75 1.89 16.76
N GLN A 277 19.82 2.07 15.99
CA GLN A 277 19.98 1.38 14.69
C GLN A 277 20.20 -0.13 14.84
N GLN A 278 20.81 -0.59 15.93
CA GLN A 278 20.97 -2.02 16.22
C GLN A 278 19.62 -2.69 16.54
N HIS A 279 18.74 -2.02 17.29
CA HIS A 279 17.45 -2.57 17.69
C HIS A 279 16.34 -2.30 16.67
N LEU A 280 16.45 -1.23 15.89
CA LEU A 280 15.50 -0.79 14.88
C LEU A 280 16.25 -0.47 13.57
N PRO A 281 16.69 -1.49 12.81
CA PRO A 281 17.50 -1.31 11.60
C PRO A 281 16.83 -0.49 10.48
N GLN A 282 15.51 -0.31 10.56
CA GLN A 282 14.77 0.56 9.65
C GLN A 282 15.09 2.05 9.81
N PHE A 283 15.72 2.49 10.92
CA PHE A 283 16.20 3.86 11.08
C PHE A 283 17.56 4.03 10.41
N ILE A 284 17.60 4.63 9.22
CA ILE A 284 18.85 4.80 8.47
C ILE A 284 19.70 5.96 9.00
N ASP A 285 19.05 6.96 9.59
CA ASP A 285 19.74 8.09 10.20
C ASP A 285 19.00 8.60 11.43
N VAL A 286 19.79 9.02 12.42
CA VAL A 286 19.32 9.56 13.69
C VAL A 286 20.17 10.81 13.96
N MET A 287 19.57 11.97 13.80
CA MET A 287 20.19 13.26 14.12
C MET A 287 19.95 13.54 15.61
N ILE A 288 21.02 13.79 16.35
CA ILE A 288 20.95 13.99 17.80
C ILE A 288 21.56 15.34 18.14
N HIS A 289 20.73 16.22 18.68
CA HIS A 289 21.16 17.44 19.33
C HIS A 289 21.43 17.16 20.82
N VAL A 290 22.62 17.53 21.29
CA VAL A 290 23.03 17.35 22.68
C VAL A 290 22.80 18.66 23.42
N GLU A 291 21.91 18.63 24.40
CA GLU A 291 21.65 19.75 25.30
C GLU A 291 22.31 19.49 26.67
N PRO A 292 22.89 20.51 27.31
CA PRO A 292 23.35 20.39 28.68
C PRO A 292 22.15 20.29 29.62
N THR A 293 22.26 19.49 30.68
CA THR A 293 21.28 19.50 31.77
C THR A 293 21.27 20.87 32.44
N ASP A 294 20.14 21.57 32.36
CA ASP A 294 19.91 22.76 33.16
C ASP A 294 19.75 22.39 34.64
N ALA A 295 20.22 23.25 35.54
CA ALA A 295 20.13 23.04 36.99
C ALA A 295 18.70 23.24 37.54
N VAL A 296 17.72 23.49 36.66
CA VAL A 296 16.36 23.90 37.01
C VAL A 296 15.37 23.03 36.23
N ASP A 297 15.28 21.76 36.59
CA ASP A 297 14.10 20.89 36.39
C ASP A 297 14.17 19.71 37.36
#